data_AF-A0A1Y3ENI7-F1
#
_entry.id   AF-A0A1Y3ENI7-F1
#
_cell.length_a   1.000
_cell.length_b   1.000
_cell.length_c   1.000
_cell.angle_alpha   90.00
_cell.angle_beta   90.00
_cell.angle_gamma   90.00
#
_symmetry.space_group_name_H-M   'P 1'
#
loop_
_entity.id
_entity.type
_entity.pdbx_description
1 polymer ?
#
loop_
_entity_poly.entity_id
_entity_poly.type
_entity_poly.pdbx_seq_one_letter_code
_entity_poly.pdbx_strand_id
1 'polypeptide(L)'
;DLKTKYKNETIEEYYKRTGDVIGSILSRHTKSPCNILFVVHAPTLDAGSRFLTKKTANVPDVNNLKQVGVHYPFGSVVALEENKSDNTWKLMHCALPSISFLD
;
A
#
# COMPACT_ATOMS: atom_id res chain seq x y z
N ASP A 1 -23.82 -3.85 7.34
CA ASP A 1 -22.68 -2.95 7.65
C ASP A 1 -21.43 -3.41 6.90
N LEU A 2 -20.33 -2.65 6.95
CA LEU A 2 -19.09 -2.98 6.22
C LEU A 2 -18.47 -4.31 6.66
N LYS A 3 -18.52 -4.67 7.94
CA LYS A 3 -17.99 -5.96 8.45
C LYS A 3 -18.74 -7.13 7.83
N THR A 4 -20.06 -7.03 7.70
CA THR A 4 -20.88 -8.07 7.07
C THR A 4 -20.61 -8.16 5.56
N LYS A 5 -20.43 -7.02 4.89
CA LYS A 5 -20.18 -6.96 3.44
C LYS A 5 -18.89 -7.66 3.02
N TYR A 6 -17.82 -7.54 3.81
CA TYR A 6 -16.49 -8.06 3.46
C TYR A 6 -16.10 -9.31 4.24
N LYS A 7 -17.05 -9.95 4.93
CA LYS A 7 -16.79 -11.13 5.78
C LYS A 7 -16.16 -12.30 5.03
N ASN A 8 -16.51 -12.47 3.75
CA ASN A 8 -16.04 -13.56 2.90
C ASN A 8 -15.15 -13.05 1.75
N GLU A 9 -14.59 -11.85 1.88
CA GLU A 9 -13.70 -11.25 0.87
C GLU A 9 -12.46 -12.13 0.68
N THR A 10 -12.10 -12.46 -0.56
CA THR A 10 -10.83 -13.15 -0.86
C THR A 10 -9.65 -12.19 -0.76
N ILE A 11 -8.42 -12.72 -0.73
CA ILE A 11 -7.22 -11.87 -0.71
C ILE A 11 -7.15 -11.02 -1.98
N GLU A 12 -7.45 -11.60 -3.13
CA GLU A 12 -7.46 -10.91 -4.42
C GLU A 12 -8.48 -9.77 -4.44
N GLU A 13 -9.68 -10.01 -3.88
CA GLU A 13 -10.72 -8.98 -3.76
C GLU A 13 -10.26 -7.83 -2.85
N TYR A 14 -9.62 -8.15 -1.72
CA TYR A 14 -9.05 -7.15 -0.81
C TYR A 14 -7.96 -6.29 -1.48
N TYR A 15 -7.05 -6.93 -2.22
CA TYR A 15 -5.97 -6.23 -2.94
C TYR A 15 -6.55 -5.34 -4.04
N LYS A 16 -7.51 -5.86 -4.81
CA LYS A 16 -8.22 -5.10 -5.84
C LYS A 16 -8.94 -3.89 -5.25
N ARG A 17 -9.73 -4.07 -4.19
CA ARG A 17 -10.45 -3.00 -3.49
C ARG A 17 -9.49 -1.92 -2.99
N THR A 18 -8.35 -2.33 -2.45
CA THR A 18 -7.33 -1.40 -1.96
C THR A 18 -6.76 -0.54 -3.10
N GLY A 19 -6.41 -1.18 -4.22
CA GLY A 19 -5.97 -0.49 -5.43
C GLY A 19 -7.01 0.47 -5.99
N ASP A 20 -8.27 0.03 -6.10
CA ASP A 20 -9.39 0.84 -6.59
C ASP A 20 -9.57 2.12 -5.75
N VAL A 21 -9.49 2.01 -4.42
CA VAL A 21 -9.61 3.15 -3.50
C VAL A 21 -8.41 4.09 -3.60
N ILE A 22 -7.18 3.56 -3.62
CA ILE A 22 -5.97 4.39 -3.77
C ILE A 22 -6.00 5.14 -5.12
N GLY A 23 -6.33 4.45 -6.21
CA GLY A 23 -6.50 5.08 -7.53
C GLY A 23 -7.56 6.18 -7.54
N SER A 24 -8.69 5.97 -6.85
CA SER A 24 -9.73 7.00 -6.70
C SER A 24 -9.27 8.20 -5.87
N ILE A 25 -8.43 7.99 -4.86
CA ILE A 25 -7.86 9.09 -4.07
C ILE A 25 -6.88 9.89 -4.91
N LEU A 26 -5.99 9.22 -5.66
CA LEU A 26 -5.04 9.88 -6.56
C LEU A 26 -5.75 10.71 -7.64
N SER A 27 -6.81 10.19 -8.26
CA SER A 27 -7.54 10.90 -9.32
C SER A 27 -8.26 12.17 -8.84
N ARG A 28 -8.51 12.30 -7.54
CA ARG A 28 -9.08 13.52 -6.92
C ARG A 28 -8.02 14.59 -6.62
N HIS A 29 -6.73 14.23 -6.62
CA HIS A 29 -5.62 15.11 -6.30
C HIS A 29 -4.77 15.39 -7.53
N THR A 30 -5.36 16.08 -8.52
CA THR A 30 -4.72 16.36 -9.82
C THR A 30 -3.71 17.52 -9.79
N LYS A 31 -3.67 18.29 -8.71
CA LYS A 31 -2.70 19.38 -8.54
C LYS A 31 -1.36 18.82 -8.13
N SER A 32 -0.29 19.23 -8.80
CA SER A 32 1.08 18.79 -8.54
C SER A 32 1.97 20.01 -8.25
N PRO A 33 2.92 19.94 -7.30
CA PRO A 33 3.25 18.79 -6.44
C PRO A 33 2.18 18.55 -5.35
N CYS A 34 1.94 17.29 -5.02
CA CYS A 34 1.02 16.88 -3.95
C CYS A 34 1.58 15.66 -3.23
N ASN A 35 1.65 15.74 -1.90
CA ASN A 35 2.01 14.62 -1.04
C ASN A 35 0.75 14.09 -0.36
N ILE A 36 0.55 12.77 -0.41
CA ILE A 36 -0.62 12.11 0.19
C ILE A 36 -0.12 11.08 1.19
N LEU A 37 -0.60 11.18 2.44
CA LEU A 37 -0.27 10.24 3.51
C LEU A 37 -1.43 9.26 3.71
N PHE A 38 -1.13 7.97 3.62
CA PHE A 38 -2.05 6.89 3.99
C PHE A 38 -1.61 6.27 5.32
N VAL A 39 -2.43 6.42 6.38
CA VAL A 39 -2.23 5.74 7.66
C VAL A 39 -3.11 4.49 7.69
N VAL A 40 -2.48 3.32 7.55
CA VAL A 40 -3.16 2.06 7.25
C VAL A 40 -2.50 0.88 7.96
N HIS A 41 -2.99 -0.34 7.71
CA HIS A 41 -2.43 -1.57 8.24
C HIS A 41 -1.37 -2.17 7.31
N ALA A 42 -0.50 -3.03 7.84
CA ALA A 42 0.57 -3.69 7.08
C ALA A 42 0.09 -4.38 5.78
N PRO A 43 -1.04 -5.12 5.74
CA PRO A 43 -1.58 -5.67 4.48
C PRO A 43 -1.94 -4.61 3.44
N THR A 44 -2.47 -3.46 3.89
CA THR A 44 -2.84 -2.34 3.01
C THR A 44 -1.59 -1.66 2.45
N LEU A 45 -0.54 -1.54 3.26
CA LEU A 45 0.75 -1.01 2.82
C LEU A 45 1.36 -1.85 1.70
N ASP A 46 1.34 -3.19 1.84
CA ASP A 46 1.76 -4.11 0.78
C ASP A 46 0.88 -4.02 -0.47
N ALA A 47 -0.45 -4.13 -0.31
CA ALA A 47 -1.40 -4.10 -1.41
C ALA A 47 -1.33 -2.78 -2.21
N GLY A 48 -1.31 -1.65 -1.52
CA GLY A 48 -1.21 -0.33 -2.14
C GLY A 48 0.11 -0.12 -2.87
N SER A 49 1.22 -0.56 -2.28
CA SER A 49 2.54 -0.43 -2.90
C SER A 49 2.65 -1.27 -4.17
N ARG A 50 2.10 -2.49 -4.16
CA ARG A 50 2.06 -3.37 -5.34
C ARG A 50 1.17 -2.82 -6.45
N PHE A 51 0.00 -2.27 -6.09
CA PHE A 51 -0.89 -1.61 -7.05
C PHE A 51 -0.17 -0.49 -7.79
N LEU A 52 0.45 0.44 -7.06
CA LEU A 52 1.14 1.60 -7.64
C LEU A 52 2.36 1.19 -8.49
N THR A 53 3.14 0.24 -8.01
CA THR A 53 4.32 -0.27 -8.74
C THR A 53 3.98 -1.25 -9.87
N LYS A 54 2.69 -1.48 -10.16
CA LYS A 54 2.18 -2.45 -11.15
C LYS A 54 2.76 -3.87 -10.97
N LYS A 55 3.14 -4.23 -9.74
CA LYS A 55 3.56 -5.58 -9.37
C LYS A 55 2.32 -6.44 -9.11
N THR A 56 1.61 -6.76 -10.18
CA THR A 56 0.37 -7.56 -10.15
C THR A 56 0.63 -9.06 -10.12
N ALA A 57 1.82 -9.51 -10.52
CA ALA A 57 2.25 -10.88 -10.34
C ALA A 57 2.47 -11.15 -8.84
N ASN A 58 1.79 -12.15 -8.30
CA ASN A 58 1.98 -12.71 -6.95
C ASN A 58 1.33 -11.89 -5.82
N VAL A 59 0.00 -11.74 -5.85
CA VAL A 59 -0.77 -11.51 -4.61
C VAL A 59 -0.34 -12.58 -3.60
N PRO A 60 0.03 -12.20 -2.36
CA PRO A 60 0.52 -13.18 -1.40
C PRO A 60 -0.58 -14.19 -1.05
N ASP A 61 -0.19 -15.44 -0.90
CA ASP A 61 -1.06 -16.44 -0.28
C ASP A 61 -1.33 -16.12 1.20
N VAL A 62 -2.24 -16.88 1.81
CA VAL A 62 -2.66 -16.70 3.21
C VAL A 62 -1.49 -16.78 4.20
N ASN A 63 -0.49 -17.64 3.95
CA ASN A 63 0.64 -17.80 4.87
C ASN A 63 1.58 -16.59 4.79
N ASN A 64 1.87 -16.12 3.58
CA ASN A 64 2.65 -14.90 3.36
C ASN A 64 1.94 -13.67 3.95
N LEU A 65 0.61 -13.58 3.79
CA LEU A 65 -0.17 -12.47 4.34
C LEU A 65 -0.13 -12.43 5.87
N LYS A 66 -0.16 -13.60 6.54
CA LYS A 66 -0.01 -13.69 8.01
C LYS A 66 1.34 -13.16 8.51
N GLN A 67 2.38 -13.20 7.68
CA GLN A 67 3.73 -12.74 8.03
C GLN A 67 3.99 -11.28 7.64
N VAL A 68 3.07 -10.61 6.94
CA VAL A 68 3.28 -9.24 6.43
C VAL A 68 3.59 -8.24 7.56
N GLY A 69 3.02 -8.43 8.75
CA GLY A 69 3.29 -7.59 9.92
C GLY A 69 4.72 -7.70 10.47
N VAL A 70 5.41 -8.82 10.20
CA VAL A 70 6.83 -8.98 10.55
C VAL A 70 7.71 -8.12 9.64
N HIS A 71 7.32 -7.98 8.38
CA HIS A 71 8.04 -7.16 7.39
C HIS A 71 7.71 -5.67 7.50
N TYR A 72 6.54 -5.34 8.05
CA TYR A 72 6.12 -3.97 8.31
C TYR A 72 5.79 -3.79 9.80
N PRO A 73 6.82 -3.66 10.67
CA PRO A 73 6.62 -3.33 12.08
C PRO A 73 5.90 -1.98 12.24
N PHE A 74 5.40 -1.71 13.45
CA PHE A 74 4.73 -0.44 13.75
C PHE A 74 5.62 0.76 13.38
N GLY A 75 5.02 1.75 12.71
CA GLY A 75 5.74 2.91 12.20
C GLY A 75 6.47 2.68 10.87
N SER A 76 6.31 1.52 10.22
CA SER A 76 6.83 1.31 8.87
C SER A 76 6.26 2.31 7.87
N VAL A 77 7.15 2.88 7.05
CA VAL A 77 6.79 3.85 6.00
C VAL A 77 7.28 3.33 4.66
N VAL A 78 6.37 3.31 3.68
CA VAL A 78 6.70 3.13 2.27
C VAL A 78 6.35 4.44 1.55
N ALA A 79 7.33 5.05 0.92
CA ALA A 79 7.14 6.25 0.12
C ALA A 79 7.36 5.93 -1.35
N LEU A 80 6.40 6.31 -2.18
CA LEU A 80 6.42 6.12 -3.63
C LEU A 80 6.25 7.47 -4.31
N GLU A 81 7.03 7.70 -5.36
CA GLU A 81 6.94 8.90 -6.19
C GLU A 81 6.55 8.52 -7.62
N GLU A 82 5.64 9.30 -8.20
CA GLU A 82 5.25 9.15 -9.60
C GLU A 82 6.29 9.81 -10.51
N ASN A 83 6.91 9.02 -11.37
CA ASN A 83 7.72 9.52 -12.46
C ASN A 83 6.82 9.93 -13.63
N LYS A 84 6.67 11.24 -13.85
CA LYS A 84 5.82 11.80 -14.91
C LYS A 84 6.28 11.44 -16.33
N SER A 85 7.54 11.07 -16.53
CA SER A 85 8.04 10.76 -17.88
C SER A 85 7.51 9.43 -18.42
N ASP A 86 7.27 8.45 -17.54
CA ASP A 86 6.86 7.09 -17.90
C ASP A 86 5.59 6.61 -17.18
N ASN A 87 5.00 7.47 -16.36
CA ASN A 87 3.80 7.20 -15.56
C ASN A 87 3.96 5.95 -14.67
N THR A 88 5.16 5.77 -14.12
CA THR A 88 5.50 4.70 -13.18
C THR A 88 5.68 5.23 -11.77
N TRP A 89 5.32 4.43 -10.78
CA TRP A 89 5.62 4.73 -9.38
C TRP A 89 6.90 4.03 -8.97
N LYS A 90 7.82 4.78 -8.35
CA LYS A 90 9.13 4.29 -7.91
C LYS A 90 9.27 4.46 -6.40
N LEU A 91 9.95 3.52 -5.76
CA LEU A 91 10.28 3.60 -4.34
C LEU A 91 11.22 4.77 -4.10
N MET A 92 10.82 5.67 -3.21
CA MET A 92 11.70 6.69 -2.69
C MET A 92 12.63 6.05 -1.66
N HIS A 93 13.92 6.09 -1.94
CA HIS A 93 14.91 5.60 -0.99
C HIS A 93 14.99 6.56 0.21
N CYS A 94 14.98 6.01 1.43
CA CYS A 94 15.20 6.76 2.68
C CYS A 94 14.25 7.95 2.89
N ALA A 95 12.97 7.83 2.54
CA ALA A 95 12.02 8.93 2.73
C ALA A 95 11.87 9.35 4.20
N LEU A 96 11.96 8.39 5.13
CA LEU A 96 12.03 8.64 6.57
C LEU A 96 13.01 7.64 7.22
N PRO A 97 13.74 8.05 8.28
CA PRO A 97 14.53 7.12 9.06
C PRO A 97 13.63 6.10 9.77
N SER A 98 14.14 4.88 9.97
CA SER A 98 13.43 3.87 10.74
C SER A 98 13.36 4.26 12.22
N ILE A 99 12.27 3.89 12.87
CA ILE A 99 12.10 4.00 14.31
C ILE A 99 12.17 2.59 14.88
N SER A 100 13.06 2.40 15.84
CA SER A 100 13.19 1.16 16.60
C SER A 100 13.52 1.49 18.04
N PHE A 101 13.16 0.62 18.96
CA PHE A 101 13.54 0.72 20.36
C PHE A 101 14.17 -0.61 20.79
N LEU A 102 15.09 -0.52 21.73
CA LEU A 102 15.61 -1.67 22.46
C LEU A 102 15.10 -1.50 23.90
N ASP A 103 14.37 -2.49 24.40
CA ASP A 103 14.01 -2.57 25.83
C ASP A 103 15.25 -2.84 26.69
#